data_AF-A0A2X3F9A3-F1
#
_entry.id   AF-A0A2X3F9A3-F1
#
_cell.length_a   1.000
_cell.length_b   1.000
_cell.length_c   1.000
_cell.angle_alpha   90.00
_cell.angle_beta   90.00
_cell.angle_gamma   90.00
#
_symmetry.space_group_name_H-M   'P 1'
#
loop_
_entity.id
_entity.type
_entity.pdbx_description
1 polymer ?
#
loop_
_entity_poly.entity_id
_entity_poly.type
_entity_poly.pdbx_seq_one_letter_code
_entity_poly.pdbx_strand_id
1 'polypeptide(L)' 'MKTRKIGLANYLAYGAGDFLGAGTTALTAAWLLYFYTTFCGLTPIEATLIFAAARVLDAVVSPLMGFLTDNFGHHLAW' A
#
# COMPACT_ATOMS: atom_id res chain seq x y z
N MET A 1 -13.86 16.43 -30.69
CA MET A 1 -13.15 16.55 -29.39
C MET A 1 -11.68 16.80 -29.66
N LYS A 2 -11.08 17.88 -29.15
CA LYS A 2 -9.63 18.10 -29.26
C LYS A 2 -8.92 17.22 -28.23
N THR A 3 -8.20 16.19 -28.68
CA THR A 3 -7.38 15.33 -27.80
C THR A 3 -6.32 16.18 -27.10
N ARG A 4 -6.49 16.46 -25.82
CA ARG A 4 -5.44 17.09 -25.00
C ARG A 4 -4.31 16.07 -24.83
N LYS A 5 -3.13 16.38 -25.36
CA LYS A 5 -1.92 15.61 -25.07
C LYS A 5 -1.56 15.84 -23.60
N ILE A 6 -1.51 14.75 -22.85
CA ILE A 6 -1.12 14.75 -21.44
C ILE A 6 0.36 15.11 -21.37
N GLY A 7 0.68 16.24 -20.74
CA GLY A 7 2.06 16.70 -20.60
C GLY A 7 2.83 15.90 -19.54
N LEU A 8 4.17 15.93 -19.61
CA LEU A 8 5.05 15.28 -18.62
C LEU A 8 4.75 15.70 -17.17
N ALA A 9 4.31 16.95 -16.95
CA ALA A 9 3.93 17.42 -15.63
C ALA A 9 2.76 16.63 -15.00
N ASN A 10 1.76 16.21 -15.80
CA ASN A 10 0.65 15.40 -15.30
C ASN A 10 1.10 13.98 -14.94
N TYR A 11 2.01 13.40 -15.74
CA TYR A 11 2.60 12.09 -15.42
C TYR A 11 3.45 12.14 -14.15
N LEU A 12 4.27 13.18 -13.99
CA LEU A 12 5.08 13.36 -12.78
C LEU A 12 4.23 13.66 -11.56
N ALA A 13 3.19 14.49 -11.67
CA ALA A 13 2.28 14.76 -10.56
C ALA A 13 1.52 13.50 -10.11
N TYR A 14 1.08 12.67 -11.06
CA TYR A 14 0.44 11.39 -10.75
C TYR A 14 1.43 10.40 -10.11
N GLY A 15 2.63 10.26 -10.69
CA GLY A 15 3.67 9.39 -10.16
C GLY A 15 4.21 9.84 -8.80
N ALA A 16 4.26 11.15 -8.52
CA ALA A 16 4.69 11.68 -7.24
C ALA A 16 3.71 11.31 -6.10
N GLY A 17 2.40 11.32 -6.37
CA GLY A 17 1.41 10.86 -5.41
C GLY A 17 1.57 9.37 -5.07
N ASP A 18 1.76 8.54 -6.09
CA ASP A 18 1.98 7.11 -5.91
C ASP A 18 3.30 6.80 -5.20
N PHE A 19 4.37 7.53 -5.53
CA PHE A 19 5.66 7.42 -4.87
C PHE A 19 5.60 7.78 -3.37
N LEU A 20 4.80 8.78 -2.99
CA LEU A 20 4.60 9.12 -1.58
C LEU A 20 3.81 8.04 -0.84
N GLY A 21 2.75 7.49 -1.44
CA GLY A 21 1.95 6.41 -0.84
C GLY A 21 2.74 5.10 -0.70
N ALA A 22 3.37 4.64 -1.79
CA ALA A 22 4.17 3.43 -1.79
C ALA A 22 5.47 3.60 -0.98
N GLY A 23 6.10 4.79 -1.08
CA GLY A 23 7.37 5.11 -0.41
C GLY A 23 7.23 5.19 1.11
N THR A 24 6.15 5.79 1.62
CA THR A 24 5.89 5.80 3.07
C THR A 24 5.71 4.39 3.62
N THR A 25 4.97 3.54 2.91
CA THR A 25 4.77 2.13 3.29
C THR A 25 6.11 1.36 3.34
N ALA A 26 6.98 1.57 2.35
CA ALA A 26 8.29 0.94 2.30
C ALA A 26 9.21 1.41 3.44
N LEU A 27 9.23 2.71 3.75
CA LEU A 27 10.02 3.28 4.85
C LEU A 27 9.54 2.77 6.21
N THR A 28 8.23 2.73 6.44
CA THR A 28 7.66 2.18 7.67
C THR A 28 8.00 0.69 7.82
N ALA A 29 7.90 -0.10 6.76
CA ALA A 29 8.26 -1.52 6.79
C ALA A 29 9.76 -1.72 7.09
N ALA A 30 10.64 -0.93 6.48
CA ALA A 30 12.08 -0.98 6.74
C ALA A 30 12.42 -0.65 8.20
N TRP A 31 11.77 0.38 8.76
CA TRP A 31 11.93 0.74 10.17
C TRP A 31 11.42 -0.34 11.11
N LEU A 32 10.26 -0.96 10.83
CA LEU A 32 9.75 -2.06 11.65
C LEU A 32 10.69 -3.28 11.63
N LEU A 33 11.29 -3.61 10.49
CA LEU A 33 12.27 -4.70 10.40
C LEU A 33 13.50 -4.41 11.27
N TYR A 34 14.01 -3.17 11.22
CA TYR A 34 15.09 -2.71 12.10
C TYR A 34 14.67 -2.81 13.57
N PHE A 35 13.46 -2.39 13.91
CA PHE A 35 12.94 -2.45 15.28
C PHE A 35 12.86 -3.90 15.81
N TYR A 36 12.32 -4.83 15.02
CA TYR A 36 12.20 -6.23 15.42
C TYR A 36 13.55 -6.91 15.62
N THR A 37 14.54 -6.57 14.80
CA THR A 37 15.88 -7.16 14.90
C THR A 37 16.74 -6.54 16.00
N THR A 38 16.57 -5.24 16.29
CA THR A 38 17.40 -4.53 17.27
C THR A 38 16.82 -4.48 18.69
N PHE A 39 15.52 -4.28 18.85
CA PHE A 39 14.89 -4.13 20.16
C PHE A 39 14.22 -5.40 20.65
N CYS A 40 13.59 -6.17 19.76
CA CYS A 40 12.94 -7.43 20.12
C CYS A 40 13.90 -8.62 20.11
N GLY A 41 15.13 -8.45 19.61
CA GLY A 41 16.15 -9.51 19.53
C GLY A 41 15.78 -10.67 18.60
N LEU A 42 14.77 -10.48 17.74
CA LEU A 42 14.33 -11.48 16.78
C LEU A 42 15.36 -11.62 15.67
N THR A 43 15.53 -12.85 15.18
CA THR A 43 16.36 -13.05 13.99
C THR A 43 15.70 -12.38 12.77
N PRO A 44 16.48 -11.93 11.78
CA PRO A 44 15.91 -11.37 10.54
C PRO A 44 14.92 -12.31 9.85
N ILE A 45 15.08 -13.63 10.02
CA ILE A 45 14.21 -14.67 9.48
C ILE A 45 12.84 -14.64 10.18
N GLU A 46 12.80 -14.59 11.51
CA GLU A 46 11.55 -14.51 12.25
C GLU A 46 10.80 -13.20 11.96
N ALA A 47 11.52 -12.08 11.91
CA ALA A 47 10.92 -10.79 11.58
C ALA A 47 10.32 -10.78 10.16
N THR A 48 11.01 -11.36 9.18
CA THR A 48 10.50 -11.47 7.80
C THR A 48 9.34 -12.45 7.67
N LEU A 49 9.27 -13.50 8.49
CA LEU A 49 8.10 -14.38 8.56
C LEU A 49 6.85 -13.64 9.06
N ILE A 50 6.98 -12.74 10.04
CA ILE A 50 5.89 -11.88 10.50
C ILE A 50 5.39 -10.98 9.35
N PHE A 51 6.30 -10.38 8.60
CA PHE A 51 5.94 -9.58 7.42
C PHE A 51 5.26 -10.43 6.33
N ALA A 52 5.74 -11.65 6.10
CA ALA A 52 5.13 -12.56 5.14
C ALA A 52 3.69 -12.92 5.55
N ALA A 53 3.47 -13.23 6.83
CA ALA A 53 2.13 -13.49 7.36
C ALA A 53 1.20 -12.28 7.20
N ALA A 54 1.70 -11.07 7.51
CA ALA A 54 0.95 -9.83 7.29
C ALA A 54 0.57 -9.61 5.82
N ARG A 55 1.44 -9.96 4.86
CA ARG A 55 1.13 -9.87 3.42
C ARG A 55 0.10 -10.88 2.96
N VAL A 56 0.12 -12.10 3.50
CA VAL A 56 -0.92 -13.11 3.21
C VAL A 56 -2.27 -12.65 3.73
N LEU A 57 -2.32 -12.08 4.94
CA LEU A 57 -3.55 -11.50 5.48
C LEU A 57 -4.05 -10.35 4.60
N ASP A 58 -3.17 -9.42 4.22
CA ASP A 58 -3.51 -8.29 3.36
C ASP A 58 -4.06 -8.72 1.99
N ALA A 59 -3.52 -9.81 1.42
CA ALA A 59 -4.01 -10.39 0.18
C ALA A 59 -5.45 -10.93 0.26
N VAL A 60 -5.93 -11.28 1.46
CA VAL A 60 -7.32 -11.72 1.70
C VAL A 60 -8.21 -10.53 2.07
N VAL A 61 -7.70 -9.61 2.89
CA VAL A 61 -8.44 -8.43 3.34
C VAL A 61 -8.69 -7.46 2.18
N SER A 62 -7.75 -7.32 1.23
CA SER A 62 -7.87 -6.41 0.09
C SER A 62 -9.10 -6.70 -0.79
N PRO A 63 -9.35 -7.94 -1.26
CA PRO A 63 -10.59 -8.30 -1.95
C PRO A 63 -11.86 -8.11 -1.10
N LEU A 64 -11.81 -8.44 0.19
CA LEU A 64 -12.95 -8.29 1.10
C LEU A 64 -13.34 -6.82 1.27
N MET A 65 -12.35 -5.93 1.45
CA MET A 65 -12.58 -4.49 1.53
C MET A 65 -13.09 -3.93 0.21
N GLY A 66 -12.61 -4.46 -0.93
CA GLY A 66 -13.15 -4.16 -2.26
C GLY A 66 -14.64 -4.50 -2.37
N PHE A 67 -15.02 -5.73 -2.01
CA PHE A 67 -16.41 -6.16 -2.03
C PHE A 67 -17.31 -5.34 -1.09
N LEU A 68 -16.82 -5.00 0.10
CA LEU A 68 -17.54 -4.15 1.05
C LEU A 68 -17.75 -2.74 0.47
N THR A 69 -16.70 -2.08 -0.02
CA THR A 69 -16.79 -0.71 -0.54
C THR A 69 -17.67 -0.61 -1.79
N ASP A 70 -17.65 -1.63 -2.65
CA ASP A 70 -18.47 -1.67 -3.86
C ASP A 70 -19.97 -1.80 -3.53
N ASN A 71 -20.30 -2.48 -2.42
CA ASN A 71 -21.69 -2.60 -1.95
C ASN A 71 -22.19 -1.33 -1.22
N PHE A 72 -21.30 -0.53 -0.62
CA PHE A 72 -21.68 0.74 0.01
C PHE A 72 -22.05 1.84 -1.01
N GLY A 73 -21.47 1.83 -2.22
CA GLY A 73 -21.72 2.84 -3.25
C GLY A 73 -23.10 2.78 -3.91
N HIS A 74 -23.81 1.64 -3.81
CA HIS A 74 -25.08 1.44 -4.53
C HIS A 74 -26.27 2.21 -3.92
N HIS A 75 -26.16 2.71 -2.69
CA HIS A 75 -27.25 3.41 -1.97
C HIS A 75 -27.18 4.95 -2.02
N LEU A 76 -26.15 5.54 -2.62
CA LEU A 76 -25.93 6.99 -2.67
C LEU A 76 -25.51 7.50 -4.07
N ALA A 77 -25.88 6.78 -5.12
CA ALA A 77 -25.78 7.27 -6.49
C ALA A 77 -26.91 8.29 -6.77
N TRP A 78 -26.56 9.58 -6.68
CA TRP A 78 -27.17 10.60 -7.51
C TRP A 78 -26.53 10.55 -8.90
#